data_AF-A0A5N4CH72-F1
#
_entry.id   AF-A0A5N4CH72-F1
#
_cell.length_a   1.000
_cell.length_b   1.000
_cell.length_c   1.000
_cell.angle_alpha   90.00
_cell.angle_beta   90.00
_cell.angle_gamma   90.00
#
_symmetry.space_group_name_H-M   'P 1'
#
loop_
_entity.id
_entity.type
_entity.pdbx_description
1 polymer ?
#
loop_
_entity_poly.entity_id
_entity_poly.type
_entity_poly.pdbx_seq_one_letter_code
_entity_poly.pdbx_strand_id
1 'polypeptide(L)'
;MMEVLPADSRKLLHPLNALLGQEPRCQPKVCGLRLESAHDNGLRMTAQLRGFEVKDLLSPTQFFGFDTETFSLAVNLLDRFLLKMKVQPKHLGCVGLSSFYLAVKSTEEERNVPLATDLIRISQYRFRVSDLMRMEKIVLENVCWKVKAPTAFQFLQLCYSLIQENVSHERKNSLNSERLAA
;
A
#
# COMPACT_ATOMS: atom_id res chain seq x y z
N MET A 1 -21.75 -1.97 -33.56
CA MET A 1 -22.29 -0.74 -32.91
C MET A 1 -21.40 -0.49 -31.70
N MET A 2 -20.45 0.45 -31.77
CA MET A 2 -19.67 0.85 -30.59
C MET A 2 -20.66 1.57 -29.67
N GLU A 3 -21.00 0.96 -28.53
CA GLU A 3 -21.70 1.68 -27.47
C GLU A 3 -20.83 2.88 -27.09
N VAL A 4 -21.35 4.07 -27.38
CA VAL A 4 -20.71 5.32 -27.01
C VAL A 4 -20.81 5.40 -25.49
N LEU A 5 -19.68 5.13 -24.82
CA LEU A 5 -19.55 5.30 -23.36
C LEU A 5 -20.12 6.67 -22.96
N PRO A 6 -21.00 6.72 -21.92
CA PRO A 6 -21.60 7.95 -21.42
C PRO A 6 -20.56 9.05 -21.17
N ALA A 7 -20.95 10.32 -21.32
CA ALA A 7 -20.04 11.47 -21.21
C ALA A 7 -19.33 11.55 -19.84
N ASP A 8 -19.95 11.03 -18.78
CA ASP A 8 -19.37 10.97 -17.43
C ASP A 8 -18.32 9.85 -17.30
N SER A 9 -18.51 8.72 -17.97
CA SER A 9 -17.53 7.63 -18.01
C SER A 9 -16.23 8.04 -18.69
N ARG A 10 -16.28 9.04 -19.60
CA ARG A 10 -15.08 9.66 -20.18
C ARG A 10 -14.28 10.49 -19.18
N LYS A 11 -14.89 11.03 -18.12
CA LYS A 11 -14.19 11.77 -17.06
C LYS A 11 -13.33 10.84 -16.21
N LEU A 12 -13.74 9.57 -16.05
CA LEU A 12 -13.01 8.53 -15.32
C LEU A 12 -11.89 7.87 -16.15
N LEU A 13 -11.97 7.92 -17.48
CA LEU A 13 -10.93 7.41 -18.38
C LEU A 13 -9.60 8.18 -18.25
N HIS A 14 -9.64 9.49 -18.01
CA HIS A 14 -8.43 10.29 -17.87
C HIS A 14 -7.63 9.93 -16.60
N PRO A 15 -8.23 9.90 -15.38
CA PRO A 15 -7.59 9.36 -14.18
C PRO A 15 -7.06 7.94 -14.36
N LEU A 16 -7.84 7.04 -14.98
CA LEU A 16 -7.43 5.66 -15.24
C LEU A 16 -6.17 5.60 -16.11
N ASN A 17 -6.15 6.32 -17.23
CA ASN A 17 -4.97 6.39 -18.11
C ASN A 17 -3.76 6.99 -17.40
N ALA A 18 -3.96 7.99 -16.54
CA ALA A 18 -2.89 8.57 -15.75
C ALA A 18 -2.30 7.58 -14.73
N LEU A 19 -3.12 6.75 -14.08
CA LEU A 19 -2.66 5.69 -13.18
C LEU A 19 -1.95 4.58 -13.95
N LEU A 20 -2.52 4.11 -15.07
CA LEU A 20 -1.91 3.09 -15.94
C LEU A 20 -0.54 3.54 -16.47
N GLY A 21 -0.38 4.82 -16.83
CA GLY A 21 0.92 5.36 -17.27
C GLY A 21 1.99 5.39 -16.18
N GLN A 22 1.58 5.45 -14.90
CA GLN A 22 2.48 5.47 -13.75
C GLN A 22 2.80 4.06 -13.22
N GLU A 23 1.89 3.12 -13.41
CA GLU A 23 1.95 1.76 -12.89
C GLU A 23 3.28 1.03 -13.19
N PRO A 24 3.84 1.05 -14.42
CA PRO A 24 5.11 0.37 -14.72
C PRO A 24 6.31 0.86 -13.89
N ARG A 25 6.24 2.08 -13.34
CA ARG A 25 7.31 2.68 -12.52
C ARG A 25 7.21 2.27 -11.06
N CYS A 26 6.04 1.80 -10.63
CA CYS A 26 5.71 1.54 -9.24
C CYS A 26 5.22 0.11 -8.97
N GLN A 27 5.10 -0.73 -10.01
CA GLN A 27 4.76 -2.13 -9.86
C GLN A 27 5.89 -2.90 -9.18
N PRO A 28 5.59 -3.65 -8.11
CA PRO A 28 6.48 -4.68 -7.63
C PRO A 28 6.58 -5.78 -8.70
N LYS A 29 7.73 -5.89 -9.39
CA LYS A 29 7.96 -7.01 -10.31
C LYS A 29 8.03 -8.29 -9.48
N VAL A 30 7.07 -9.21 -9.67
CA VAL A 30 6.85 -10.44 -8.88
C VAL A 30 8.08 -11.38 -8.75
N CYS A 31 9.16 -11.14 -9.50
CA CYS A 31 10.43 -11.84 -9.33
C CYS A 31 11.19 -11.37 -8.08
N GLY A 32 10.89 -11.92 -6.90
CA GLY A 32 11.77 -11.72 -5.74
C GLY A 32 11.43 -12.50 -4.48
N LEU A 33 10.13 -12.67 -4.18
CA LEU A 33 9.68 -13.49 -3.05
C LEU A 33 9.44 -14.92 -3.56
N ARG A 34 10.41 -15.82 -3.32
CA ARG A 34 10.22 -17.24 -3.67
C ARG A 34 9.11 -17.83 -2.79
N LEU A 35 8.22 -18.63 -3.39
CA LEU A 35 7.48 -19.63 -2.64
C LEU A 35 8.51 -20.58 -2.00
N GLU A 36 8.28 -20.92 -0.74
CA GLU A 36 9.22 -21.67 0.11
C GLU A 36 9.82 -22.88 -0.62
N SER A 37 11.15 -22.95 -0.66
CA SER A 37 11.87 -24.19 -0.98
C SER A 37 12.32 -24.84 0.33
N ALA A 38 12.21 -26.16 0.45
CA ALA A 38 12.40 -26.96 1.67
C ALA A 38 13.76 -26.85 2.41
N HIS A 39 14.66 -25.95 1.99
CA HIS A 39 16.01 -25.79 2.54
C HIS A 39 16.37 -24.31 2.79
N ASP A 40 15.47 -23.53 3.40
CA ASP A 40 15.82 -22.17 3.83
C ASP A 40 16.16 -22.14 5.32
N ASN A 41 17.35 -21.66 5.66
CA ASN A 41 17.90 -21.65 7.03
C ASN A 41 17.24 -20.58 7.92
N GLY A 42 16.01 -20.15 7.63
CA GLY A 42 15.27 -19.09 8.36
C GLY A 42 15.89 -17.68 8.29
N LEU A 43 16.95 -17.50 7.50
CA LEU A 43 17.73 -16.27 7.42
C LEU A 43 17.34 -15.35 6.25
N ARG A 44 16.46 -15.82 5.35
CA ARG A 44 16.08 -15.09 4.13
C ARG A 44 14.62 -14.66 4.18
N MET A 45 14.31 -13.64 3.39
CA MET A 45 12.95 -13.11 3.28
C MET A 45 12.06 -14.06 2.48
N THR A 46 10.88 -14.38 3.00
CA THR A 46 9.88 -15.23 2.34
C THR A 46 8.58 -14.47 2.11
N ALA A 47 7.73 -14.96 1.20
CA ALA A 47 6.39 -14.42 1.01
C ALA A 47 5.54 -14.50 2.29
N GLN A 48 5.75 -15.54 3.12
CA GLN A 48 5.04 -15.72 4.39
C GLN A 48 5.42 -14.63 5.41
N LEU A 49 6.73 -14.35 5.57
CA LEU A 49 7.19 -13.29 6.48
C LEU A 49 6.69 -11.92 6.06
N ARG A 50 6.71 -11.62 4.75
CA ARG A 50 6.07 -10.41 4.20
C ARG A 50 4.58 -10.38 4.48
N GLY A 51 3.89 -11.52 4.39
CA GLY A 51 2.46 -11.64 4.69
C GLY A 51 2.13 -11.32 6.14
N PHE A 52 2.94 -11.81 7.09
CA PHE A 52 2.81 -11.47 8.51
C PHE A 52 3.05 -9.98 8.75
N GLU A 53 4.10 -9.40 8.18
CA GLU A 53 4.38 -7.97 8.32
C GLU A 53 3.22 -7.10 7.80
N VAL A 54 2.68 -7.42 6.62
CA VAL A 54 1.53 -6.67 6.08
C VAL A 54 0.29 -6.80 6.96
N LYS A 55 0.09 -7.96 7.61
CA LYS A 55 -0.97 -8.12 8.60
C LYS A 55 -0.72 -7.28 9.86
N ASP A 56 0.52 -7.21 10.33
CA ASP A 56 0.89 -6.42 11.51
C ASP A 56 0.65 -4.92 11.29
N LEU A 57 0.83 -4.43 10.05
CA LEU A 57 0.51 -3.05 9.66
C LEU A 57 -1.00 -2.71 9.71
N LEU A 58 -1.91 -3.69 9.75
CA LEU A 58 -3.34 -3.43 9.92
C LEU A 58 -3.65 -2.85 11.31
N SER A 59 -2.93 -3.28 12.34
CA SER A 59 -3.18 -2.82 13.71
C SER A 59 -3.02 -1.30 13.88
N PRO A 60 -1.91 -0.67 13.48
CA PRO A 60 -1.81 0.79 13.54
C PRO A 60 -2.77 1.47 12.56
N THR A 61 -3.04 0.89 11.37
CA THR A 61 -4.03 1.44 10.42
C THR A 61 -5.39 1.61 11.08
N GLN A 62 -5.90 0.55 11.71
CA GLN A 62 -7.20 0.55 12.38
C GLN A 62 -7.20 1.42 13.64
N PHE A 63 -6.12 1.39 14.42
CA PHE A 63 -6.03 2.15 15.67
C PHE A 63 -6.09 3.66 15.44
N PHE A 64 -5.38 4.16 14.42
CA PHE A 64 -5.37 5.58 14.09
C PHE A 64 -6.49 5.99 13.13
N GLY A 65 -7.23 5.03 12.58
CA GLY A 65 -8.32 5.29 11.64
C GLY A 65 -7.83 5.83 10.29
N PHE A 66 -6.67 5.38 9.82
CA PHE A 66 -6.13 5.79 8.52
C PHE A 66 -6.87 5.14 7.36
N ASP A 67 -6.88 5.83 6.23
CA ASP A 67 -7.57 5.38 5.03
C ASP A 67 -6.94 4.10 4.44
N THR A 68 -7.76 3.29 3.78
CA THR A 68 -7.31 2.09 3.04
C THR A 68 -6.24 2.42 1.99
N GLU A 69 -6.27 3.65 1.46
CA GLU A 69 -5.26 4.14 0.54
C GLU A 69 -3.88 4.28 1.21
N THR A 70 -3.83 4.76 2.45
CA THR A 70 -2.61 4.86 3.26
C THR A 70 -2.00 3.47 3.49
N PHE A 71 -2.83 2.50 3.87
CA PHE A 71 -2.39 1.11 4.00
C PHE A 71 -1.90 0.52 2.67
N SER A 72 -2.65 0.74 1.58
CA SER A 72 -2.28 0.24 0.25
C SER A 72 -0.96 0.82 -0.24
N LEU A 73 -0.72 2.10 0.02
CA LEU A 73 0.54 2.77 -0.30
C LEU A 73 1.70 2.22 0.54
N ALA A 74 1.49 1.99 1.84
CA ALA A 74 2.49 1.39 2.72
C ALA A 74 2.95 0.02 2.21
N VAL A 75 1.99 -0.83 1.81
CA VAL A 75 2.26 -2.14 1.22
C VAL A 75 3.04 -2.02 -0.10
N ASN A 76 2.67 -1.07 -0.97
CA ASN A 76 3.40 -0.81 -2.21
C ASN A 76 4.86 -0.42 -1.95
N LEU A 77 5.11 0.47 -0.98
CA LEU A 77 6.44 0.91 -0.59
C LEU A 77 7.27 -0.25 -0.02
N LEU A 78 6.69 -1.04 0.86
CA LEU A 78 7.32 -2.23 1.43
C LEU A 78 7.75 -3.21 0.32
N ASP A 79 6.83 -3.55 -0.59
CA ASP A 79 7.13 -4.50 -1.66
C ASP A 79 8.21 -3.99 -2.62
N ARG A 80 8.14 -2.72 -3.02
CA ARG A 80 9.18 -2.11 -3.86
C ARG A 80 10.55 -2.12 -3.19
N PHE A 81 10.59 -1.94 -1.87
CA PHE A 81 11.81 -2.02 -1.09
C PHE A 81 12.37 -3.45 -1.06
N LEU A 82 11.55 -4.42 -0.69
CA LEU A 82 11.94 -5.84 -0.56
C LEU A 82 12.41 -6.44 -1.89
N LEU A 83 11.92 -5.95 -3.02
CA LEU A 83 12.37 -6.39 -4.34
C LEU A 83 13.77 -5.92 -4.70
N LYS A 84 14.23 -4.78 -4.16
CA LYS A 84 15.55 -4.21 -4.45
C LYS A 84 16.59 -4.55 -3.38
N MET A 85 16.15 -4.84 -2.16
CA MET A 85 17.02 -4.96 -0.99
C MET A 85 17.00 -6.37 -0.41
N LYS A 86 18.18 -6.89 -0.09
CA LYS A 86 18.31 -8.12 0.71
C LYS A 86 18.09 -7.80 2.19
N VAL A 87 16.86 -8.00 2.65
CA VAL A 87 16.46 -7.75 4.05
C VAL A 87 16.51 -9.03 4.86
N GLN A 88 17.13 -8.98 6.04
CA GLN A 88 17.04 -10.07 7.01
C GLN A 88 15.70 -9.98 7.77
N PRO A 89 15.03 -11.10 8.09
CA PRO A 89 13.74 -11.11 8.79
C PRO A 89 13.69 -10.22 10.05
N LYS A 90 14.77 -10.18 10.83
CA LYS A 90 14.89 -9.34 12.04
C LYS A 90 14.71 -7.82 11.82
N HIS A 91 14.89 -7.36 10.58
CA HIS A 91 14.74 -5.94 10.22
C HIS A 91 13.39 -5.64 9.55
N LEU A 92 12.58 -6.68 9.26
CA LEU A 92 11.35 -6.54 8.49
C LEU A 92 10.36 -5.59 9.15
N GLY A 93 10.12 -5.71 10.45
CA GLY A 93 9.24 -4.82 11.20
C GLY A 93 9.63 -3.34 11.12
N CYS A 94 10.94 -3.05 11.12
CA CYS A 94 11.41 -1.67 10.99
C CYS A 94 11.23 -1.16 9.55
N VAL A 95 11.45 -2.01 8.55
CA VAL A 95 11.21 -1.68 7.13
C VAL A 95 9.72 -1.44 6.88
N GLY A 96 8.85 -2.33 7.36
CA GLY A 96 7.41 -2.23 7.20
C GLY A 96 6.85 -1.00 7.90
N LEU A 97 7.17 -0.78 9.17
CA LEU A 97 6.71 0.42 9.88
C LEU A 97 7.25 1.72 9.28
N SER A 98 8.47 1.73 8.76
CA SER A 98 9.01 2.90 8.05
C SER A 98 8.29 3.18 6.74
N SER A 99 7.97 2.12 5.98
CA SER A 99 7.18 2.22 4.75
C SER A 99 5.77 2.73 5.04
N PHE A 100 5.19 2.27 6.16
CA PHE A 100 3.92 2.74 6.66
C PHE A 100 3.95 4.21 7.06
N TYR A 101 4.98 4.64 7.81
CA TYR A 101 5.08 6.03 8.24
C TYR A 101 5.28 7.00 7.08
N LEU A 102 6.04 6.61 6.05
CA LEU A 102 6.13 7.36 4.79
C LEU A 102 4.77 7.50 4.10
N ALA A 103 3.97 6.43 4.08
CA ALA A 103 2.63 6.47 3.49
C ALA A 103 1.74 7.44 4.26
N VAL A 104 1.67 7.32 5.59
CA VAL A 104 0.91 8.21 6.47
C VAL A 104 1.27 9.68 6.22
N LYS A 105 2.57 10.03 6.20
CA LYS A 105 3.04 11.39 5.91
C LYS A 105 2.69 11.90 4.50
N SER A 106 2.34 11.00 3.58
CA SER A 106 2.09 11.32 2.17
C SER A 106 0.60 11.44 1.83
N THR A 107 -0.27 10.78 2.59
CA THR A 107 -1.71 10.67 2.30
C THR A 107 -2.58 11.32 3.36
N GLU A 108 -2.17 11.31 4.62
CA GLU A 108 -2.93 11.86 5.74
C GLU A 108 -2.66 13.36 5.92
N GLU A 109 -3.60 14.07 6.55
CA GLU A 109 -3.40 15.46 6.95
C GLU A 109 -2.29 15.57 8.01
N GLU A 110 -1.49 16.65 7.98
CA GLU A 110 -0.35 16.83 8.89
C GLU A 110 -0.74 16.70 10.38
N ARG A 111 -1.92 17.18 10.76
CA ARG A 111 -2.45 17.08 12.13
C ARG A 111 -2.78 15.64 12.57
N ASN A 112 -2.98 14.72 11.61
CA ASN A 112 -3.30 13.32 11.84
C ASN A 112 -2.05 12.43 11.83
N VAL A 113 -0.88 12.96 11.43
CA VAL A 113 0.38 12.22 11.44
C VAL A 113 0.81 11.99 12.90
N PRO A 114 0.92 10.73 13.37
CA PRO A 114 1.23 10.45 14.76
C PRO A 114 2.72 10.65 15.02
N LEU A 115 3.06 10.82 16.30
CA LEU A 115 4.45 10.76 16.73
C LEU A 115 5.03 9.37 16.46
N ALA A 116 6.28 9.33 16.01
CA ALA A 116 6.99 8.08 15.79
C ALA A 116 7.02 7.18 17.04
N THR A 117 7.07 7.77 18.23
CA THR A 117 7.01 7.04 19.51
C THR A 117 5.68 6.30 19.69
N ASP A 118 4.56 6.93 19.34
CA ASP A 118 3.24 6.32 19.46
C ASP A 118 3.05 5.23 18.42
N LEU A 119 3.51 5.50 17.18
CA LEU A 119 3.46 4.52 16.10
C LEU A 119 4.22 3.23 16.48
N ILE A 120 5.45 3.35 16.99
CA ILE A 120 6.25 2.20 17.47
C ILE A 120 5.53 1.45 18.60
N ARG A 121 4.96 2.20 19.56
CA ARG A 121 4.28 1.62 20.73
C ARG A 121 3.03 0.83 20.32
N ILE A 122 2.19 1.39 19.45
CA ILE A 122 0.95 0.76 19.00
C ILE A 122 1.25 -0.49 18.17
N SER A 123 2.27 -0.44 17.31
CA SER A 123 2.72 -1.60 16.55
C SER A 123 3.52 -2.63 17.36
N GLN A 124 3.74 -2.39 18.66
CA GLN A 124 4.42 -3.30 19.59
C GLN A 124 5.86 -3.69 19.19
N TYR A 125 6.52 -2.87 18.37
CA TYR A 125 7.92 -3.12 18.01
C TYR A 125 8.89 -2.63 19.09
N ARG A 126 10.10 -3.22 19.09
CA ARG A 126 11.14 -2.98 20.12
C ARG A 126 12.34 -2.16 19.64
N PHE A 127 12.23 -1.48 18.50
CA PHE A 127 13.28 -0.59 17.99
C PHE A 127 13.06 0.87 18.42
N ARG A 128 14.11 1.69 18.31
CA ARG A 128 14.07 3.10 18.73
C ARG A 128 13.53 3.99 17.60
N VAL A 129 13.09 5.19 17.96
CA VAL A 129 12.73 6.23 16.98
C VAL A 129 13.88 6.52 16.01
N SER A 130 15.12 6.51 16.49
CA SER A 130 16.30 6.69 15.63
C SER A 130 16.43 5.60 14.57
N ASP A 131 16.01 4.36 14.87
CA ASP A 131 16.05 3.25 13.93
C ASP A 131 14.96 3.42 12.87
N LEU A 132 13.77 3.87 13.28
CA LEU A 132 12.66 4.18 12.37
C LEU A 132 13.04 5.32 11.42
N MET A 133 13.52 6.46 11.92
CA MET A 133 13.95 7.59 11.07
C MET A 133 15.12 7.20 10.16
N ARG A 134 16.04 6.41 10.74
CA ARG A 134 16.99 5.51 10.07
C ARG A 134 16.46 4.96 8.75
N MET A 135 15.55 4.01 8.95
CA MET A 135 15.05 3.14 7.91
C MET A 135 14.10 3.87 6.96
N GLU A 136 13.32 4.84 7.46
CA GLU A 136 12.50 5.75 6.67
C GLU A 136 13.30 6.40 5.54
N LYS A 137 14.45 7.00 5.89
CA LYS A 137 15.34 7.60 4.90
C LYS A 137 15.85 6.58 3.88
N ILE A 138 16.25 5.39 4.35
CA ILE A 138 16.76 4.32 3.47
C ILE A 138 15.66 3.84 2.51
N VAL A 139 14.42 3.67 2.98
CA VAL A 139 13.27 3.29 2.14
C VAL A 139 13.00 4.37 1.11
N LEU A 140 12.98 5.64 1.52
CA LEU A 140 12.73 6.79 0.65
C LEU A 140 13.76 6.90 -0.47
N GLU A 141 15.04 6.73 -0.15
CA GLU A 141 16.14 6.70 -1.11
C GLU A 141 16.02 5.51 -2.07
N ASN A 142 15.67 4.31 -1.56
CA ASN A 142 15.51 3.10 -2.36
C ASN A 142 14.37 3.21 -3.40
N VAL A 143 13.28 3.90 -3.04
CA VAL A 143 12.17 4.18 -3.96
C VAL A 143 12.42 5.39 -4.85
N CYS A 144 13.63 5.96 -4.83
CA CYS A 144 14.04 7.13 -5.60
C CYS A 144 13.10 8.33 -5.36
N TRP A 145 12.66 8.53 -4.12
CA TRP A 145 11.72 9.59 -3.73
C TRP A 145 10.35 9.54 -4.43
N LYS A 146 10.06 8.46 -5.17
CA LYS A 146 8.77 8.23 -5.83
C LYS A 146 7.83 7.53 -4.85
N VAL A 147 7.36 8.30 -3.87
CA VAL A 147 6.46 7.79 -2.83
C VAL A 147 5.07 7.55 -3.41
N LYS A 148 4.47 8.55 -4.06
CA LYS A 148 3.17 8.41 -4.73
C LYS A 148 3.23 7.33 -5.80
N ALA A 149 2.36 6.34 -5.68
CA ALA A 149 2.25 5.21 -6.57
C ALA A 149 0.78 4.87 -6.79
N PRO A 150 0.39 4.44 -8.00
CA PRO A 150 -0.91 3.82 -8.21
C PRO A 150 -1.07 2.62 -7.27
N THR A 151 -2.16 2.60 -6.50
CA THR A 151 -2.50 1.48 -5.63
C THR A 151 -3.58 0.62 -6.25
N ALA A 152 -3.65 -0.66 -5.87
CA ALA A 152 -4.75 -1.54 -6.29
C ALA A 152 -6.11 -0.98 -5.85
N PHE A 153 -6.15 -0.27 -4.71
CA PHE A 153 -7.36 0.36 -4.20
C PHE A 153 -7.86 1.49 -5.11
N GLN A 154 -6.99 2.36 -5.63
CA GLN A 154 -7.38 3.40 -6.59
C GLN A 154 -7.98 2.81 -7.88
N PHE A 155 -7.39 1.73 -8.40
CA PHE A 155 -7.97 1.03 -9.56
C PHE A 155 -9.33 0.42 -9.23
N LEU A 156 -9.46 -0.18 -8.04
CA LEU A 156 -10.72 -0.75 -7.59
C LEU A 156 -11.82 0.32 -7.45
N GLN A 157 -11.49 1.48 -6.88
CA GLN A 157 -12.40 2.62 -6.79
C GLN A 157 -12.86 3.10 -8.18
N LEU A 158 -11.93 3.26 -9.12
CA LEU A 158 -12.27 3.66 -10.50
C LEU A 158 -13.16 2.62 -11.19
N CYS A 159 -12.84 1.33 -11.07
CA CYS A 159 -13.67 0.25 -11.60
C CYS A 159 -15.07 0.27 -10.97
N TYR A 160 -15.17 0.47 -9.66
CA TYR A 160 -16.44 0.56 -8.96
C TYR A 160 -17.27 1.76 -9.44
N SER A 161 -16.67 2.95 -9.57
CA SER A 161 -17.34 4.14 -10.10
C SER A 161 -17.84 3.92 -11.55
N LEU A 162 -17.02 3.32 -12.40
CA LEU A 162 -17.41 2.97 -13.77
C LEU A 162 -18.59 1.98 -13.78
N ILE A 163 -18.58 0.98 -12.92
CA ILE A 163 -19.68 0.01 -12.80
C ILE A 163 -20.96 0.71 -12.33
N GLN A 164 -20.89 1.57 -11.30
CA GLN A 164 -22.07 2.30 -10.80
C GLN A 164 -22.72 3.19 -11.86
N GLU A 165 -21.94 3.81 -12.73
CA GLU A 165 -22.46 4.64 -13.83
C GLU A 165 -23.18 3.81 -14.91
N ASN A 166 -22.79 2.55 -15.10
CA ASN A 166 -23.30 1.69 -16.18
C ASN A 166 -24.37 0.67 -15.70
N VAL A 167 -24.72 0.66 -14.41
CA VAL A 167 -25.71 -0.25 -13.82
C VAL A 167 -27.07 0.44 -13.66
N SER A 168 -28.15 -0.27 -14.02
CA SER A 168 -29.54 0.19 -13.89
C SER A 168 -29.91 0.51 -12.42
N HIS A 169 -30.81 1.49 -12.22
CA HIS A 169 -31.14 2.06 -10.90
C HIS A 169 -31.48 1.02 -9.81
N GLU A 170 -32.08 -0.12 -10.16
CA GLU A 170 -32.44 -1.18 -9.21
C GLU A 170 -31.23 -1.94 -8.63
N ARG A 171 -30.12 -2.05 -9.38
CA ARG A 171 -28.90 -2.76 -8.93
C ARG A 171 -27.90 -1.85 -8.22
N LYS A 172 -28.12 -0.54 -8.16
CA LYS A 172 -27.25 0.40 -7.44
C LYS A 172 -27.25 0.14 -5.93
N ASN A 173 -28.38 -0.33 -5.38
CA ASN A 173 -28.53 -0.60 -3.94
C ASN A 173 -27.77 -1.85 -3.44
N SER A 174 -27.27 -2.71 -4.32
CA SER A 174 -26.51 -3.91 -3.91
C SER A 174 -25.00 -3.70 -3.83
N LEU A 175 -24.48 -2.60 -4.40
CA LEU A 175 -23.07 -2.25 -4.40
C LEU A 175 -22.78 -1.28 -3.25
N ASN A 176 -22.38 -1.77 -2.07
CA ASN A 176 -22.03 -0.92 -0.93
C ASN A 176 -20.54 -0.50 -0.97
N SER A 177 -20.27 0.81 -1.03
CA SER A 177 -18.91 1.38 -1.08
C SER A 177 -18.13 1.18 0.22
N GLU A 178 -18.82 1.10 1.36
CA GLU A 178 -18.19 0.90 2.68
C GLU A 178 -17.47 -0.44 2.78
N ARG A 179 -17.91 -1.44 2.00
CA ARG A 179 -17.28 -2.77 1.97
C ARG A 179 -15.96 -2.81 1.20
N LEU A 180 -15.65 -1.79 0.41
CA LEU A 180 -14.37 -1.74 -0.32
C LEU A 180 -13.20 -1.37 0.59
N ALA A 181 -13.47 -0.64 1.67
CA ALA A 181 -12.48 -0.10 2.60
C ALA A 181 -12.34 -0.91 3.91
N ALA A 182 -13.32 -1.80 4.18
CA ALA A 182 -13.38 -2.68 5.36
C ALA A 182 -12.57 -3.97 5.16
#